data_AF-A0A951Q9M9-F1
#
_entry.id   AF-A0A951Q9M9-F1
#
_cell.length_a   1.000
_cell.length_b   1.000
_cell.length_c   1.000
_cell.angle_alpha   90.00
_cell.angle_beta   90.00
_cell.angle_gamma   90.00
#
_symmetry.space_group_name_H-M   'P 1'
#
loop_
_entity.id
_entity.type
_entity.pdbx_description
1 polymer ?
#
loop_
_entity_poly.entity_id
_entity_poly.type
_entity_poly.pdbx_seq_one_letter_code
_entity_poly.pdbx_strand_id
1 'polypeptide(L)'
;MLPQKPLISSIPDSIVDAITISPASPNLRSSYVEVDAEGKSLHIRSLLEFVSPDDLDVCAKGTRDRFGFGHDMAECDFGRYLKPEEEPFEGVRIGYYFRASFSGIEISPEAFDRLMSRYFTVVTPFVEQHYPKIAAEPWWTEFLEDVAFIKTRAQSHSIV
;
A
#
# COMPACT_ATOMS: atom_id res chain seq x y z
N MET A 1 0.91 21.71 24.46
CA MET A 1 -0.18 21.37 23.52
C MET A 1 -0.46 19.89 23.69
N LEU A 2 -1.70 19.49 23.92
CA LEU A 2 -2.05 18.07 23.90
C LEU A 2 -1.96 17.59 22.43
N PRO A 3 -1.39 16.41 22.16
CA PRO A 3 -1.43 15.84 20.83
C PRO A 3 -2.90 15.69 20.41
N GLN A 4 -3.27 16.24 19.26
CA GLN A 4 -4.59 16.00 18.69
C GLN A 4 -4.69 14.52 18.33
N LYS A 5 -5.76 13.86 18.78
CA LYS A 5 -6.02 12.46 18.42
C LYS A 5 -6.09 12.36 16.88
N PRO A 6 -5.42 11.36 16.27
CA PRO A 6 -5.44 11.21 14.83
C PRO A 6 -6.88 11.11 14.31
N LEU A 7 -7.17 11.85 13.23
CA LEU A 7 -8.44 11.77 12.52
C LEU A 7 -8.41 10.53 11.63
N ILE A 8 -8.98 9.45 12.16
CA ILE A 8 -9.10 8.16 11.48
C ILE A 8 -10.54 7.95 11.08
N SER A 9 -10.78 7.58 9.81
CA SER A 9 -12.12 7.20 9.36
C SER A 9 -12.10 5.94 8.53
N SER A 10 -13.07 5.06 8.75
CA SER A 10 -13.20 3.87 7.91
C SER A 10 -13.74 4.23 6.52
N ILE A 11 -13.25 3.55 5.48
CA ILE A 11 -13.83 3.59 4.14
C ILE A 11 -14.28 2.17 3.72
N PRO A 12 -15.41 2.03 2.99
CA PRO A 12 -15.88 0.72 2.54
C PRO A 12 -14.96 0.06 1.50
N ASP A 13 -14.93 -1.28 1.51
CA ASP A 13 -14.28 -2.12 0.50
C ASP A 13 -14.57 -1.70 -0.94
N SER A 14 -15.84 -1.38 -1.25
CA SER A 14 -16.25 -0.97 -2.59
C SER A 14 -15.58 0.31 -3.08
N ILE A 15 -15.24 1.23 -2.17
CA ILE A 15 -14.47 2.43 -2.50
C ILE A 15 -13.02 2.05 -2.83
N VAL A 16 -12.43 1.11 -2.08
CA VAL A 16 -11.07 0.61 -2.33
C VAL A 16 -11.01 -0.15 -3.66
N ASP A 17 -12.03 -0.94 -3.97
CA ASP A 17 -12.12 -1.73 -5.20
C ASP A 17 -12.38 -0.89 -6.45
N ALA A 18 -12.92 0.32 -6.31
CA ALA A 18 -13.09 1.27 -7.40
C ALA A 18 -11.79 2.02 -7.76
N ILE A 19 -10.76 1.97 -6.91
CA ILE A 19 -9.48 2.65 -7.18
C ILE A 19 -8.79 2.00 -8.37
N THR A 20 -8.49 2.81 -9.38
CA THR A 20 -7.75 2.37 -10.56
C THR A 20 -6.27 2.65 -10.37
N ILE A 21 -5.43 1.65 -10.70
CA ILE A 21 -3.98 1.76 -10.70
C ILE A 21 -3.51 1.53 -12.13
N SER A 22 -2.75 2.48 -12.67
CA SER A 22 -2.21 2.44 -14.03
C SER A 22 -0.70 2.66 -14.01
N PRO A 23 0.05 2.17 -15.00
CA PRO A 23 1.47 2.53 -15.12
C PRO A 23 1.58 4.04 -15.37
N ALA A 24 2.47 4.71 -14.64
CA ALA A 24 2.72 6.12 -14.85
C ALA A 24 3.40 6.37 -16.20
N SER A 25 3.22 7.57 -16.75
CA SER A 25 4.01 7.98 -17.90
C SER A 25 5.51 7.98 -17.55
N PRO A 26 6.38 7.33 -18.33
CA PRO A 26 7.83 7.27 -18.04
C PRO A 26 8.52 8.64 -18.06
N ASN A 27 7.82 9.69 -18.50
CA ASN A 27 8.29 11.07 -18.49
C ASN A 27 8.05 11.80 -17.15
N LEU A 28 7.24 11.23 -16.25
CA LEU A 28 7.00 11.76 -14.91
C LEU A 28 8.02 11.15 -13.95
N ARG A 29 8.94 11.98 -13.44
CA ARG A 29 10.12 11.54 -12.69
C ARG A 29 9.85 10.98 -11.29
N SER A 30 8.63 11.13 -10.77
CA SER A 30 8.36 10.94 -9.33
C SER A 30 7.41 9.79 -9.01
N SER A 31 6.86 9.09 -10.01
CA SER A 31 6.01 7.93 -9.76
C SER A 31 6.03 6.94 -10.92
N TYR A 32 5.85 5.66 -10.60
CA TYR A 32 5.82 4.54 -11.55
C TYR A 32 4.40 4.04 -11.80
N VAL A 33 3.48 4.47 -10.94
CA VAL A 33 2.05 4.20 -11.05
C VAL A 33 1.28 5.51 -10.94
N GLU A 34 0.12 5.57 -11.57
CA GLU A 34 -0.89 6.59 -11.33
C GLU A 34 -2.03 5.92 -10.57
N VAL A 35 -2.43 6.51 -9.44
CA VAL A 35 -3.51 5.99 -8.60
C VAL A 35 -4.68 6.97 -8.64
N ASP A 36 -5.75 6.55 -9.33
CA ASP A 36 -6.98 7.31 -9.41
C ASP A 36 -7.80 7.10 -8.13
N ALA A 37 -7.65 8.05 -7.21
CA ALA A 37 -8.28 8.05 -5.90
C ALA A 37 -8.72 9.47 -5.54
N GLU A 38 -9.91 9.58 -4.95
CA GLU A 38 -10.52 10.86 -4.57
C GLU A 38 -10.94 10.89 -3.09
N GLY A 39 -11.15 12.10 -2.57
CA GLY A 39 -11.65 12.32 -1.22
C GLY A 39 -10.81 11.63 -0.16
N LYS A 40 -11.43 10.72 0.61
CA LYS A 40 -10.75 9.99 1.71
C LYS A 40 -9.76 8.92 1.21
N SER A 41 -9.83 8.52 -0.05
CA SER A 41 -8.92 7.51 -0.62
C SER A 41 -7.57 8.11 -1.08
N LEU A 42 -7.38 9.43 -0.95
CA LEU A 42 -6.09 10.09 -1.22
C LEU A 42 -4.94 9.54 -0.37
N HIS A 43 -5.22 8.96 0.80
CA HIS A 43 -4.24 8.25 1.63
C HIS A 43 -3.66 7.03 0.91
N ILE A 44 -4.49 6.27 0.18
CA ILE A 44 -4.03 5.13 -0.63
C ILE A 44 -3.15 5.60 -1.77
N ARG A 45 -3.56 6.66 -2.47
CA ARG A 45 -2.71 7.28 -3.51
C ARG A 45 -1.35 7.70 -2.95
N SER A 46 -1.35 8.37 -1.80
CA SER A 46 -0.11 8.84 -1.16
C SER A 46 0.79 7.69 -0.71
N LEU A 47 0.22 6.57 -0.27
CA LEU A 47 0.98 5.36 0.06
C LEU A 47 1.62 4.74 -1.19
N LEU A 48 0.86 4.60 -2.28
CA LEU A 48 1.27 3.78 -3.43
C LEU A 48 2.11 4.55 -4.47
N GLU A 49 1.81 5.83 -4.72
CA GLU A 49 2.54 6.61 -5.75
C GLU A 49 3.99 6.92 -5.35
N PHE A 50 4.34 6.79 -4.07
CA PHE A 50 5.65 7.16 -3.52
C PHE A 50 6.50 5.97 -3.07
N VAL A 51 6.05 4.73 -3.29
CA VAL A 51 6.89 3.55 -3.07
C VAL A 51 8.06 3.58 -4.06
N SER A 52 9.28 3.60 -3.53
CA SER A 52 10.49 3.45 -4.35
C SER A 52 10.55 2.03 -4.92
N PRO A 53 11.06 1.82 -6.14
CA PRO A 53 11.23 0.47 -6.66
C PRO A 53 12.25 -0.34 -5.86
N ASP A 54 13.18 0.34 -5.18
CA ASP A 54 14.14 -0.27 -4.26
C ASP A 54 13.49 -0.78 -2.96
N ASP A 55 12.26 -0.35 -2.65
CA ASP A 55 11.50 -0.73 -1.44
C ASP A 55 10.37 -1.73 -1.75
N LEU A 56 10.32 -2.28 -2.97
CA LEU A 56 9.24 -3.18 -3.39
C LEU A 56 9.24 -4.51 -2.62
N ASP A 57 10.42 -5.01 -2.23
CA ASP A 57 10.56 -6.20 -1.39
C ASP A 57 9.95 -5.95 0.00
N VAL A 58 10.26 -4.80 0.62
CA VAL A 58 9.72 -4.40 1.92
C VAL A 58 8.19 -4.26 1.83
N CYS A 59 7.70 -3.63 0.76
CA CYS A 59 6.27 -3.47 0.51
C CYS A 59 5.54 -4.83 0.37
N ALA A 60 6.05 -5.73 -0.46
CA ALA A 60 5.46 -7.05 -0.68
C ALA A 60 5.51 -7.90 0.58
N LYS A 61 6.65 -7.96 1.25
CA LYS A 61 6.83 -8.72 2.49
C LYS A 61 5.97 -8.18 3.63
N GLY A 62 5.93 -6.85 3.81
CA GLY A 62 5.09 -6.19 4.81
C GLY A 62 3.60 -6.47 4.59
N THR A 63 3.16 -6.53 3.34
CA THR A 63 1.80 -6.92 2.96
C THR A 63 1.52 -8.40 3.22
N ARG A 64 2.45 -9.28 2.82
CA ARG A 64 2.34 -10.73 3.04
C ARG A 64 2.21 -11.06 4.52
N ASP A 65 3.13 -10.54 5.33
CA ASP A 65 3.27 -10.89 6.74
C ASP A 65 2.30 -10.15 7.66
N ARG A 66 1.52 -9.20 7.12
CA ARG A 66 0.61 -8.32 7.87
C ARG A 66 1.36 -7.47 8.90
N PHE A 67 2.49 -6.90 8.50
CA PHE A 67 3.25 -5.95 9.32
C PHE A 67 3.03 -4.51 8.89
N GLY A 68 2.77 -4.28 7.60
CA GLY A 68 2.70 -2.94 7.04
C GLY A 68 4.03 -2.49 6.46
N PHE A 69 4.04 -1.29 5.89
CA PHE A 69 5.18 -0.64 5.27
C PHE A 69 4.89 0.85 5.14
N GLY A 70 5.90 1.66 4.85
CA GLY A 70 5.70 3.08 4.67
C GLY A 70 6.96 3.81 4.25
N HIS A 71 6.81 5.11 4.08
CA HIS A 71 7.85 6.08 3.80
C HIS A 71 7.52 7.39 4.52
N ASP A 72 8.35 8.41 4.37
CA ASP A 72 8.24 9.67 5.12
C ASP A 72 6.88 10.40 5.01
N MET A 73 6.07 10.07 4.00
CA MET A 73 4.81 10.77 3.71
C MET A 73 3.58 9.92 4.04
N ALA A 74 3.68 8.59 3.99
CA ALA A 74 2.56 7.70 4.19
C ALA A 74 3.01 6.32 4.67
N GLU A 75 2.16 5.67 5.45
CA GLU A 75 2.41 4.34 5.99
C GLU A 75 1.12 3.54 6.06
N CYS A 76 1.25 2.22 6.13
CA CYS A 76 0.16 1.34 6.53
C CYS A 76 0.59 0.41 7.68
N ASP A 77 -0.36 0.08 8.56
CA ASP A 77 -0.15 -0.80 9.71
C ASP A 77 -1.35 -1.75 9.91
N PHE A 78 -1.10 -2.95 10.41
CA PHE A 78 -2.10 -4.02 10.64
C PHE A 78 -2.48 -4.20 12.13
N GLY A 79 -2.04 -3.30 13.00
CA GLY A 79 -2.33 -3.31 14.43
C GLY A 79 -1.52 -4.31 15.25
N ARG A 80 -0.45 -4.90 14.68
CA ARG A 80 0.36 -5.93 15.36
C ARG A 80 1.33 -5.39 16.39
N TYR A 81 1.87 -4.19 16.16
CA TYR A 81 2.92 -3.59 16.98
C TYR A 81 2.53 -2.21 17.49
N LEU A 82 1.34 -2.14 18.09
CA LEU A 82 0.83 -0.91 18.68
C LEU A 82 1.63 -0.53 19.93
N LYS A 83 1.92 0.75 20.05
CA LYS A 83 2.45 1.32 21.28
C LYS A 83 1.38 1.25 22.38
N PRO A 84 1.78 1.25 23.67
CA PRO A 84 0.83 1.17 24.79
C PRO A 84 -0.26 2.24 24.78
N GLU A 85 0.00 3.41 24.19
CA GLU A 85 -0.93 4.53 24.06
C GLU A 85 -1.86 4.46 22.84
N GLU A 86 -1.65 3.51 21.93
CA GLU A 86 -2.42 3.38 20.70
C GLU A 86 -3.65 2.49 20.89
N GLU A 87 -4.79 2.94 20.36
CA GLU A 87 -6.02 2.17 20.40
C GLU A 87 -5.94 0.99 19.40
N PRO A 88 -6.27 -0.24 19.84
CA PRO A 88 -6.41 -1.38 18.95
C PRO A 88 -7.41 -1.10 17.83
N PHE A 89 -7.12 -1.62 16.64
CA PHE A 89 -8.02 -1.55 15.50
C PHE A 89 -8.03 -2.89 14.76
N GLU A 90 -9.11 -3.11 14.02
CA GLU A 90 -9.26 -4.25 13.14
C GLU A 90 -9.13 -3.78 11.70
N GLY A 91 -8.17 -4.36 10.97
CA GLY A 91 -7.98 -4.08 9.55
C GLY A 91 -6.60 -3.52 9.23
N VAL A 92 -6.56 -2.64 8.24
CA VAL A 92 -5.35 -1.93 7.79
C VAL A 92 -5.58 -0.44 7.94
N ARG A 93 -4.75 0.20 8.76
CA ARG A 93 -4.72 1.65 8.89
C ARG A 93 -3.74 2.19 7.86
N ILE A 94 -4.19 3.11 7.01
CA ILE A 94 -3.33 3.83 6.07
C ILE A 94 -3.28 5.29 6.50
N GLY A 95 -2.09 5.73 6.88
CA GLY A 95 -1.80 7.06 7.36
C GLY A 95 -1.11 7.94 6.34
N TYR A 96 -1.36 9.24 6.42
CA TYR A 96 -0.63 10.28 5.71
C TYR A 96 -0.14 11.34 6.70
N TYR A 97 1.14 11.68 6.60
CA TYR A 97 1.78 12.70 7.43
C TYR A 97 1.76 14.06 6.70
N PHE A 98 0.97 15.00 7.21
CA PHE A 98 0.99 16.39 6.74
C PHE A 98 1.33 17.34 7.88
N ARG A 99 2.47 18.04 7.78
CA ARG A 99 2.86 19.12 8.71
C ARG A 99 2.72 18.72 10.19
N ALA A 100 3.23 17.54 10.57
CA ALA A 100 3.16 16.97 11.92
C ALA A 100 1.74 16.62 12.42
N SER A 101 0.75 16.53 11.52
CA SER A 101 -0.56 15.94 11.79
C SER A 101 -0.71 14.63 11.04
N PHE A 102 -1.16 13.60 11.76
CA PHE A 102 -1.54 12.31 11.17
C PHE A 102 -3.03 12.33 10.85
N SER A 103 -3.37 12.04 9.61
CA SER A 103 -4.72 11.66 9.20
C SER A 103 -4.65 10.26 8.59
N GLY A 104 -5.65 9.44 8.85
CA GLY A 104 -5.65 8.09 8.34
C GLY A 104 -7.04 7.60 7.93
N ILE A 105 -7.02 6.47 7.23
CA ILE A 105 -8.20 5.67 6.96
C ILE A 105 -8.00 4.25 7.46
N GLU A 106 -9.09 3.57 7.76
CA GLU A 106 -9.10 2.13 8.06
C GLU A 106 -9.90 1.38 6.99
N ILE A 107 -9.33 0.28 6.50
CA ILE A 107 -9.93 -0.60 5.50
C ILE A 107 -9.82 -2.06 5.95
N SER A 108 -10.61 -2.94 5.37
CA SER A 108 -10.48 -4.37 5.64
C SER A 108 -9.16 -4.94 5.13
N PRO A 109 -8.60 -5.98 5.78
CA PRO A 109 -7.43 -6.70 5.28
C PRO A 109 -7.65 -7.29 3.88
N GLU A 110 -8.88 -7.70 3.58
CA GLU A 110 -9.27 -8.27 2.30
C GLU A 110 -9.28 -7.23 1.18
N ALA A 111 -9.83 -6.03 1.43
CA ALA A 111 -9.75 -4.92 0.48
C ALA A 111 -8.30 -4.51 0.22
N PHE A 112 -7.47 -4.50 1.25
CA PHE A 112 -6.05 -4.20 1.09
C PHE A 112 -5.32 -5.24 0.25
N ASP A 113 -5.60 -6.53 0.41
CA ASP A 113 -5.02 -7.57 -0.46
C ASP A 113 -5.43 -7.40 -1.91
N ARG A 114 -6.70 -7.10 -2.18
CA ARG A 114 -7.19 -6.84 -3.54
C ARG A 114 -6.52 -5.60 -4.14
N LEU A 115 -6.35 -4.54 -3.35
CA LEU A 115 -5.63 -3.33 -3.74
C LEU A 115 -4.17 -3.63 -4.09
N MET A 116 -3.44 -4.30 -3.20
CA MET A 116 -2.03 -4.64 -3.40
C MET A 116 -1.84 -5.62 -4.55
N SER A 117 -2.75 -6.57 -4.75
CA SER A 117 -2.77 -7.45 -5.92
C SER A 117 -2.87 -6.67 -7.24
N ARG A 118 -3.77 -5.67 -7.32
CA ARG A 118 -3.87 -4.76 -8.48
C ARG A 118 -2.59 -3.93 -8.65
N TYR A 119 -2.05 -3.38 -7.56
CA TYR A 119 -0.80 -2.62 -7.57
C TYR A 119 0.37 -3.44 -8.13
N PHE A 120 0.60 -4.64 -7.59
CA PHE A 120 1.70 -5.50 -8.05
C PHE A 120 1.51 -6.03 -9.48
N THR A 121 0.27 -6.11 -9.95
CA THR A 121 0.00 -6.45 -11.36
C THR A 121 0.49 -5.35 -12.31
N VAL A 122 0.49 -4.10 -11.87
CA VAL A 122 0.97 -2.95 -12.65
C VAL A 122 2.48 -2.75 -12.48
N VAL A 123 2.99 -2.74 -11.25
CA VAL A 123 4.37 -2.32 -10.97
C VAL A 123 5.40 -3.36 -11.43
N THR A 124 5.13 -4.66 -11.30
CA THR A 124 6.08 -5.72 -11.64
C THR A 124 6.53 -5.65 -13.10
N PRO A 125 5.63 -5.70 -14.11
CA PRO A 125 6.07 -5.61 -15.51
C PRO A 125 6.68 -4.25 -15.85
N PHE A 126 6.24 -3.17 -15.20
CA PHE A 126 6.80 -1.84 -15.40
C PHE A 126 8.27 -1.78 -14.94
N VAL A 127 8.59 -2.33 -13.76
CA VAL A 127 9.95 -2.39 -13.22
C VAL A 127 10.84 -3.30 -14.07
N GLU A 128 10.35 -4.45 -14.50
CA GLU A 128 11.09 -5.34 -15.41
C GLU A 128 11.45 -4.63 -16.73
N GLN A 129 10.53 -3.82 -17.27
CA GLN A 129 10.74 -3.12 -18.54
C GLN A 129 11.65 -1.89 -18.41
N HIS A 130 11.49 -1.10 -17.34
CA HIS A 130 12.09 0.23 -17.23
C HIS A 130 13.26 0.31 -16.23
N TYR A 131 13.36 -0.66 -15.32
CA TYR A 131 14.38 -0.72 -14.26
C TYR A 131 15.01 -2.11 -14.18
N PRO A 132 15.60 -2.62 -15.28
CA PRO A 132 16.12 -4.00 -15.35
C PRO A 132 17.25 -4.29 -14.35
N LYS A 133 17.91 -3.26 -13.82
CA LYS A 133 18.91 -3.42 -12.74
C LYS A 133 18.25 -3.87 -11.43
N ILE A 134 17.09 -3.31 -11.11
CA ILE A 134 16.30 -3.64 -9.92
C ILE A 134 15.74 -5.05 -10.07
N ALA A 135 15.19 -5.36 -11.25
CA ALA A 135 14.72 -6.72 -11.56
C ALA A 135 15.84 -7.79 -11.60
N ALA A 136 17.11 -7.37 -11.59
CA ALA A 136 18.26 -8.27 -11.51
C ALA A 136 18.82 -8.42 -10.08
N GLU A 137 18.27 -7.70 -9.10
CA GLU A 137 18.71 -7.81 -7.71
C GLU A 137 18.35 -9.19 -7.12
N PRO A 138 19.16 -9.73 -6.18
CA PRO A 138 18.92 -11.06 -5.62
C PRO A 138 17.55 -11.23 -4.95
N TRP A 139 17.02 -10.16 -4.34
CA TRP A 139 15.73 -10.15 -3.64
C TRP A 139 14.53 -10.21 -4.61
N TRP A 140 14.72 -9.97 -5.90
CA TRP A 140 13.61 -9.91 -6.87
C TRP A 140 12.81 -11.22 -6.93
N THR A 141 13.49 -12.36 -6.79
CA THR A 141 12.83 -13.68 -6.79
C THR A 141 11.89 -13.83 -5.59
N GLU A 142 12.36 -13.47 -4.39
CA GLU A 142 11.55 -13.53 -3.16
C GLU A 142 10.37 -12.56 -3.24
N PHE A 143 10.59 -11.35 -3.77
CA PHE A 143 9.53 -10.39 -4.05
C PHE A 143 8.42 -11.00 -4.93
N LEU A 144 8.78 -11.69 -6.03
CA LEU A 144 7.78 -12.31 -6.91
C LEU A 144 6.99 -13.44 -6.21
N GLU A 145 7.62 -14.20 -5.32
CA GLU A 145 6.94 -15.22 -4.51
C GLU A 145 5.93 -14.58 -3.53
N ASP A 146 6.31 -13.48 -2.89
CA ASP A 146 5.42 -12.71 -2.02
C ASP A 146 4.23 -12.12 -2.78
N VAL A 147 4.48 -11.56 -3.97
CA VAL A 147 3.43 -11.07 -4.87
C VAL A 147 2.47 -12.20 -5.25
N ALA A 148 2.97 -13.37 -5.62
CA ALA A 148 2.14 -14.52 -5.97
C ALA A 148 1.27 -14.99 -4.79
N PHE A 149 1.83 -14.99 -3.58
CA PHE A 149 1.10 -15.31 -2.36
C PHE A 149 -0.04 -14.32 -2.10
N ILE A 150 0.24 -13.01 -2.20
CA ILE A 150 -0.76 -11.94 -2.00
C ILE A 150 -1.88 -12.05 -3.05
N LYS A 151 -1.54 -12.28 -4.31
CA LYS A 151 -2.52 -12.49 -5.40
C LYS A 151 -3.44 -13.67 -5.13
N THR A 152 -2.88 -14.78 -4.65
CA THR A 152 -3.65 -15.98 -4.29
C THR A 152 -4.59 -15.70 -3.12
N ARG A 153 -4.11 -15.01 -2.09
CA ARG A 153 -4.92 -14.59 -0.93
C ARG A 153 -6.06 -13.67 -1.36
N ALA A 154 -5.79 -12.65 -2.18
CA ALA A 154 -6.80 -11.73 -2.70
C ALA A 154 -7.94 -12.44 -3.48
N GLN A 155 -7.62 -13.48 -4.24
CA GLN A 155 -8.61 -14.25 -5.01
C GLN A 155 -9.54 -15.08 -4.13
N SER A 156 -9.05 -15.60 -2.99
CA SER A 156 -9.89 -16.34 -2.04
C SER A 156 -11.00 -15.48 -1.41
N HIS A 157 -10.86 -14.15 -1.46
CA HIS A 157 -11.83 -13.21 -0.92
C HIS A 157 -12.84 -12.70 -1.96
N SER A 158 -12.71 -13.09 -3.23
CA SER A 158 -13.61 -12.65 -4.32
C SER A 158 -14.80 -13.61 -4.56
N ILE A 159 -14.98 -14.60 -3.68
CA ILE A 159 -16.06 -15.61 -3.76
C ILE A 159 -17.11 -15.30 -2.67
N VAL A 160 -17.83 -14.17 -2.79
CA VAL A 160 -19.09 -13.93 -2.06
C VAL A 160 -20.02 -13.11 -2.95
#